data_AF-A0A815AF16-F1
#
_entry.id   AF-A0A815AF16-F1
#
_cell.length_a   1.000
_cell.length_b   1.000
_cell.length_c   1.000
_cell.angle_alpha   90.00
_cell.angle_beta   90.00
_cell.angle_gamma   90.00
#
_symmetry.space_group_name_H-M   'P 1'
#
loop_
_entity.id
_entity.type
_entity.pdbx_description
1 polymer ?
#
loop_
_entity_poly.entity_id
_entity_poly.type
_entity_poly.pdbx_seq_one_letter_code
_entity_poly.pdbx_strand_id
1 'polypeptide(L)'
;MGNRCTRPKTKDDIYSTPRLRESTNKSTVKINLSGNNLTDRDIPDRIEEAMRETKYELSLSRNRITSDGVEKLVNFLKTKENVAHLDLSSNTIGDDAIDYIVDLIRNNKSLSHLSLENTNITNRGVVKIKDVLISNPTSIRFLDLRSNEGITDSSVEAFLEIAEKNKTLSGCYLDGCGLARESKKLPGAQSIQWYLHKNT
;
A
#
# COMPACT_ATOMS: atom_id res chain seq x y z
N MET A 1 -40.31 19.37 39.44
CA MET A 1 -40.44 18.90 38.05
C MET A 1 -39.98 20.02 37.16
N GLY A 2 -38.79 19.93 36.57
CA GLY A 2 -38.18 21.00 35.79
C GLY A 2 -37.44 20.39 34.61
N ASN A 3 -37.84 20.78 33.42
CA ASN A 3 -37.48 20.20 32.13
C ASN A 3 -35.97 20.21 31.87
N ARG A 4 -35.42 19.07 31.44
CA ARG A 4 -34.09 18.99 30.83
C ARG A 4 -34.17 19.59 29.42
N CYS A 5 -33.70 20.82 29.25
CA CYS A 5 -33.39 21.37 27.94
C CYS A 5 -32.30 20.51 27.29
N THR A 6 -32.65 19.76 26.26
CA THR A 6 -31.68 19.16 25.35
C THR A 6 -31.13 20.26 24.44
N ARG A 7 -29.83 20.56 24.59
CA ARG A 7 -29.11 21.48 23.70
C ARG A 7 -29.12 20.90 22.27
N PRO A 8 -29.41 21.68 21.22
CA PRO A 8 -29.34 21.18 19.85
C PRO A 8 -27.88 20.87 19.50
N LYS A 9 -27.63 19.73 18.87
CA LYS A 9 -26.31 19.39 18.30
C LYS A 9 -25.97 20.41 17.20
N THR A 10 -24.83 21.06 17.32
CA THR A 10 -24.31 22.02 16.32
C THR A 10 -23.66 21.26 15.16
N LYS A 11 -23.66 21.86 13.96
CA LYS A 11 -23.14 21.27 12.71
C LYS A 11 -21.64 20.94 12.73
N ASP A 12 -20.92 21.33 13.78
CA ASP A 12 -19.48 21.11 13.94
C ASP A 12 -19.11 19.73 14.54
N ASP A 13 -20.09 18.95 15.02
CA ASP A 13 -19.84 17.63 15.63
C ASP A 13 -19.66 16.47 14.61
N ILE A 14 -19.69 16.75 13.31
CA ILE A 14 -19.62 15.74 12.23
C ILE A 14 -18.18 15.57 11.68
N TYR A 15 -17.25 16.46 12.06
CA TYR A 15 -15.83 16.37 11.74
C TYR A 15 -15.03 16.00 13.00
N SER A 16 -15.31 14.83 13.56
CA SER A 16 -14.39 14.24 14.54
C SER A 16 -13.07 13.94 13.85
N THR A 17 -12.04 14.74 14.11
CA THR A 17 -10.68 14.49 13.62
C THR A 17 -10.25 13.08 14.03
N PRO A 18 -9.84 12.22 13.09
CA PRO A 18 -9.29 10.91 13.40
C PRO A 18 -8.18 10.99 14.45
N ARG A 19 -8.31 10.22 15.54
CA ARG A 19 -7.23 10.11 16.53
C ARG A 19 -6.20 9.10 16.04
N LEU A 20 -4.95 9.54 15.91
CA LEU A 20 -3.77 8.67 15.76
C LEU A 20 -3.77 7.62 16.89
N ARG A 21 -3.77 6.34 16.54
CA ARG A 21 -3.60 5.24 17.50
C ARG A 21 -2.18 4.71 17.39
N GLU A 22 -1.35 5.06 18.34
CA GLU A 22 0.02 4.55 18.46
C GLU A 22 0.04 3.28 19.32
N SER A 23 0.71 2.23 18.85
CA SER A 23 1.02 1.04 19.62
C SER A 23 2.52 0.80 19.55
N THR A 24 3.23 1.00 20.66
CA THR A 24 4.69 0.92 20.72
C THR A 24 5.15 -0.48 21.13
N ASN A 25 5.87 -1.16 20.25
CA ASN A 25 6.87 -2.18 20.63
C ASN A 25 8.24 -1.54 20.41
N LYS A 26 9.19 -1.70 21.36
CA LYS A 26 10.39 -0.88 21.67
C LYS A 26 11.32 -0.35 20.53
N SER A 27 11.02 -0.50 19.24
CA SER A 27 11.80 0.02 18.11
C SER A 27 11.02 0.44 16.86
N THR A 28 9.70 0.22 16.79
CA THR A 28 8.87 0.58 15.63
C THR A 28 7.54 1.14 16.10
N VAL A 29 7.16 2.32 15.58
CA VAL A 29 5.86 2.95 15.85
C VAL A 29 4.89 2.60 14.73
N LYS A 30 3.74 2.03 15.09
CA LYS A 30 2.66 1.77 14.13
C LYS A 30 1.70 2.95 14.12
N ILE A 31 1.55 3.59 12.97
CA ILE A 31 0.60 4.67 12.72
C ILE A 31 -0.56 4.08 11.93
N ASN A 32 -1.71 3.96 12.57
CA ASN A 32 -2.94 3.53 11.91
C ASN A 32 -3.83 4.74 11.60
N LEU A 33 -3.93 5.07 10.32
CA LEU A 33 -4.82 6.07 9.74
C LEU A 33 -5.88 5.44 8.82
N SER A 34 -6.11 4.13 8.94
CA SER A 34 -7.08 3.40 8.12
C SER A 34 -8.53 3.82 8.42
N GLY A 35 -9.37 3.89 7.40
CA GLY A 35 -10.82 4.06 7.55
C GLY A 35 -11.28 5.45 8.02
N ASN A 36 -10.48 6.48 7.77
CA ASN A 36 -10.66 7.82 8.33
C ASN A 36 -11.21 8.85 7.35
N ASN A 37 -11.70 8.42 6.18
CA ASN A 37 -12.15 9.30 5.09
C ASN A 37 -11.09 10.33 4.66
N LEU A 38 -9.80 10.02 4.84
CA LEU A 38 -8.73 10.92 4.40
C LEU A 38 -8.77 11.08 2.88
N THR A 39 -8.54 12.30 2.44
CA THR A 39 -8.42 12.70 1.03
C THR A 39 -7.00 13.15 0.73
N ASP A 40 -6.68 13.41 -0.54
CA ASP A 40 -5.37 13.89 -0.99
C ASP A 40 -4.94 15.22 -0.34
N ARG A 41 -5.86 15.95 0.30
CA ARG A 41 -5.58 17.20 1.04
C ARG A 41 -5.06 16.94 2.45
N ASP A 42 -5.46 15.83 3.05
CA ASP A 42 -5.13 15.51 4.45
C ASP A 42 -3.74 14.83 4.58
N ILE A 43 -3.21 14.32 3.46
CA ILE A 43 -1.96 13.55 3.41
C ILE A 43 -0.74 14.33 3.94
N PRO A 44 -0.47 15.58 3.54
CA PRO A 44 0.71 16.30 4.05
C PRO A 44 0.68 16.46 5.57
N ASP A 45 -0.41 17.03 6.09
CA ASP A 45 -0.53 17.37 7.52
C ASP A 45 -0.50 16.13 8.42
N ARG A 46 -1.21 15.05 8.02
CA ARG A 46 -1.33 13.85 8.86
C ARG A 46 -0.06 13.02 8.90
N ILE A 47 0.72 13.02 7.83
CA ILE A 47 1.96 12.26 7.78
C ILE A 47 3.08 13.02 8.47
N GLU A 48 3.12 14.35 8.34
CA GLU A 48 4.04 15.19 9.11
C GLU A 48 3.82 15.06 10.62
N GLU A 49 2.56 15.08 11.07
CA GLU A 49 2.21 14.91 12.49
C GLU A 49 2.63 13.54 13.03
N ALA A 50 2.50 12.49 12.21
CA ALA A 50 2.73 11.13 12.64
C ALA A 50 4.23 10.72 12.69
N MET A 51 5.12 11.46 12.01
CA MET A 51 6.50 10.99 11.74
C MET A 51 7.62 11.83 12.41
N ARG A 52 7.85 11.61 13.70
CA ARG A 52 8.92 12.19 14.56
C ARG A 52 10.02 11.21 15.06
N GLU A 53 9.88 9.90 14.84
CA GLU A 53 10.62 8.79 15.45
C GLU A 53 11.42 7.97 14.41
N THR A 54 12.14 6.94 14.88
CA THR A 54 13.21 6.26 14.14
C THR A 54 12.74 5.18 13.14
N LYS A 55 11.56 4.54 13.32
CA LYS A 55 11.00 3.57 12.35
C LYS A 55 9.47 3.46 12.43
N TYR A 56 8.82 3.36 11.27
CA TYR A 56 7.37 3.44 11.10
C TYR A 56 6.75 2.33 10.28
N GLU A 57 5.57 1.89 10.72
CA GLU A 57 4.58 1.19 9.89
C GLU A 57 3.38 2.12 9.71
N LEU A 58 3.09 2.51 8.46
CA LEU A 58 2.01 3.44 8.14
C LEU A 58 0.89 2.71 7.40
N SER A 59 -0.29 2.69 8.00
CA SER A 59 -1.51 2.21 7.33
C SER A 59 -2.42 3.37 7.00
N LEU A 60 -2.65 3.56 5.70
CA LEU A 60 -3.54 4.54 5.09
C LEU A 60 -4.70 3.84 4.36
N SER A 61 -4.98 2.58 4.68
CA SER A 61 -5.98 1.79 3.98
C SER A 61 -7.41 2.30 4.17
N ARG A 62 -8.33 1.92 3.28
CA ARG A 62 -9.76 2.26 3.37
C ARG A 62 -10.02 3.77 3.51
N ASN A 63 -9.24 4.58 2.80
CA ASN A 63 -9.43 6.03 2.70
C ASN A 63 -9.90 6.39 1.28
N ARG A 64 -9.85 7.67 0.91
CA ARG A 64 -10.20 8.19 -0.41
C ARG A 64 -8.98 8.79 -1.09
N ILE A 65 -7.84 8.13 -0.95
CA ILE A 65 -6.57 8.54 -1.55
C ILE A 65 -6.61 8.19 -3.04
N THR A 66 -6.29 9.16 -3.89
CA THR A 66 -6.21 9.00 -5.34
C THR A 66 -4.75 9.02 -5.81
N SER A 67 -4.51 9.02 -7.12
CA SER A 67 -3.17 9.21 -7.70
C SER A 67 -2.47 10.46 -7.17
N ASP A 68 -3.20 11.56 -7.00
CA ASP A 68 -2.65 12.84 -6.55
C ASP A 68 -2.22 12.77 -5.08
N GLY A 69 -2.97 12.05 -4.25
CA GLY A 69 -2.60 11.79 -2.86
C GLY A 69 -1.37 10.89 -2.77
N VAL A 70 -1.27 9.89 -3.65
CA VAL A 70 -0.07 9.03 -3.75
C VAL A 70 1.15 9.84 -4.18
N GLU A 71 1.04 10.75 -5.15
CA GLU A 71 2.16 11.63 -5.53
C GLU A 71 2.70 12.41 -4.33
N LYS A 72 1.81 13.06 -3.57
CA LYS A 72 2.19 13.82 -2.37
C LYS A 72 2.83 12.94 -1.31
N LEU A 73 2.23 11.78 -1.05
CA LEU A 73 2.77 10.77 -0.14
C LEU A 73 4.18 10.34 -0.55
N VAL A 74 4.39 10.03 -1.83
CA VAL A 74 5.68 9.59 -2.36
C VAL A 74 6.73 10.68 -2.22
N ASN A 75 6.39 11.93 -2.58
CA ASN A 75 7.31 13.06 -2.44
C ASN A 75 7.72 13.28 -0.98
N PHE A 76 6.81 13.08 -0.04
CA PHE A 76 7.13 13.10 1.37
C PHE A 76 8.04 11.92 1.78
N LEU A 77 7.64 10.69 1.44
CA LEU A 77 8.34 9.45 1.84
C LEU A 77 9.74 9.29 1.25
N LYS A 78 10.05 9.93 0.12
CA LYS A 78 11.43 9.96 -0.42
C LYS A 78 12.44 10.60 0.53
N THR A 79 11.99 11.54 1.37
CA THR A 79 12.85 12.20 2.36
C THR A 79 12.93 11.43 3.69
N LYS A 80 12.25 10.28 3.78
CA LYS A 80 12.04 9.52 5.01
C LYS A 80 12.52 8.08 4.85
N GLU A 81 13.71 7.79 5.37
CA GLU A 81 14.30 6.44 5.37
C GLU A 81 13.91 5.62 6.62
N ASN A 82 12.77 5.91 7.22
CA ASN A 82 12.27 5.25 8.41
C ASN A 82 10.94 4.51 8.20
N VAL A 83 10.31 4.56 7.02
CA VAL A 83 9.07 3.81 6.76
C VAL A 83 9.39 2.43 6.24
N ALA A 84 9.17 1.43 7.07
CA ALA A 84 9.38 0.05 6.67
C ALA A 84 8.17 -0.55 5.99
N HIS A 85 6.97 -0.24 6.47
CA HIS A 85 5.73 -0.80 5.97
C HIS A 85 4.77 0.33 5.56
N LEU A 86 4.22 0.23 4.36
CA LEU A 86 3.19 1.13 3.85
C LEU A 86 2.01 0.31 3.35
N ASP A 87 0.83 0.57 3.92
CA ASP A 87 -0.43 -0.04 3.50
C ASP A 87 -1.35 1.04 2.89
N LEU A 88 -1.58 0.92 1.58
CA LEU A 88 -2.47 1.77 0.78
C LEU A 88 -3.74 1.05 0.34
N SER A 89 -4.02 -0.13 0.91
CA SER A 89 -5.10 -0.99 0.44
C SER A 89 -6.49 -0.33 0.48
N SER A 90 -7.40 -0.74 -0.40
CA SER A 90 -8.76 -0.21 -0.47
C SER A 90 -8.84 1.32 -0.63
N ASN A 91 -7.99 1.88 -1.49
CA ASN A 91 -8.03 3.27 -1.95
C ASN A 91 -8.22 3.30 -3.48
N THR A 92 -8.73 4.40 -4.04
CA THR A 92 -8.98 4.52 -5.49
C THR A 92 -7.76 5.09 -6.21
N ILE A 93 -6.71 4.29 -6.30
CA ILE A 93 -5.39 4.72 -6.79
C ILE A 93 -5.26 4.53 -8.31
N GLY A 94 -5.54 3.32 -8.80
CA GLY A 94 -5.47 2.96 -10.22
C GLY A 94 -4.03 2.95 -10.79
N ASP A 95 -3.93 2.58 -12.07
CA ASP A 95 -2.64 2.56 -12.77
C ASP A 95 -2.06 3.96 -13.06
N ASP A 96 -2.79 5.03 -12.79
CA ASP A 96 -2.31 6.40 -13.00
C ASP A 96 -1.32 6.81 -11.90
N ALA A 97 -1.41 6.21 -10.71
CA ALA A 97 -0.47 6.47 -9.63
C ALA A 97 0.81 5.62 -9.69
N ILE A 98 0.86 4.64 -10.61
CA ILE A 98 1.90 3.61 -10.57
C ILE A 98 3.30 4.17 -10.81
N ASP A 99 3.43 5.26 -11.57
CA ASP A 99 4.73 5.91 -11.81
C ASP A 99 5.28 6.50 -10.51
N TYR A 100 4.42 7.04 -9.65
CA TYR A 100 4.80 7.49 -8.31
C TYR A 100 5.18 6.31 -7.41
N ILE A 101 4.42 5.21 -7.45
CA ILE A 101 4.74 4.00 -6.67
C ILE A 101 6.08 3.40 -7.09
N VAL A 102 6.35 3.31 -8.39
CA VAL A 102 7.64 2.88 -8.94
C VAL A 102 8.77 3.78 -8.45
N ASP A 103 8.54 5.09 -8.47
CA ASP A 103 9.52 6.05 -7.99
C ASP A 103 9.78 5.93 -6.48
N LEU A 104 8.76 5.62 -5.68
CA LEU A 104 8.92 5.28 -4.27
C LEU A 104 9.77 4.03 -4.07
N ILE A 105 9.46 2.93 -4.78
CA ILE A 105 10.20 1.66 -4.69
C ILE A 105 11.67 1.84 -5.08
N ARG A 106 11.94 2.68 -6.08
CA ARG A 106 13.30 2.95 -6.57
C ARG A 106 14.13 3.71 -5.53
N ASN A 107 13.55 4.74 -4.93
CA ASN A 107 14.30 5.70 -4.11
C ASN A 107 14.27 5.40 -2.61
N ASN A 108 13.21 4.79 -2.08
CA ASN A 108 13.13 4.49 -0.66
C ASN A 108 13.88 3.19 -0.33
N LYS A 109 14.89 3.27 0.55
CA LYS A 109 15.73 2.13 0.94
C LYS A 109 15.28 1.44 2.24
N SER A 110 14.27 1.97 2.90
CA SER A 110 13.71 1.43 4.15
C SER A 110 12.44 0.62 3.92
N LEU A 111 11.68 0.92 2.87
CA LEU A 111 10.39 0.32 2.57
C LEU A 111 10.58 -1.15 2.16
N SER A 112 10.14 -2.04 3.03
CA SER A 112 10.24 -3.49 2.86
C SER A 112 8.90 -4.17 2.60
N HIS A 113 7.80 -3.54 3.02
CA HIS A 113 6.44 -4.05 2.82
C HIS A 113 5.59 -2.97 2.18
N LEU A 114 4.97 -3.30 1.06
CA LEU A 114 4.03 -2.42 0.37
C LEU A 114 2.75 -3.20 0.08
N SER A 115 1.61 -2.71 0.60
CA SER A 115 0.29 -3.22 0.23
C SER A 115 -0.46 -2.26 -0.67
N LEU A 116 -0.88 -2.79 -1.81
CA LEU A 116 -1.70 -2.18 -2.84
C LEU A 116 -2.95 -3.05 -3.08
N GLU A 117 -3.39 -3.81 -2.06
CA GLU A 117 -4.57 -4.66 -2.15
C GLU A 117 -5.81 -3.82 -2.48
N ASN A 118 -6.62 -4.25 -3.46
CA ASN A 118 -7.85 -3.58 -3.86
C ASN A 118 -7.64 -2.08 -4.16
N THR A 119 -6.71 -1.77 -5.09
CA THR A 119 -6.36 -0.40 -5.48
C THR A 119 -6.59 -0.10 -6.96
N ASN A 120 -7.31 -0.98 -7.67
CA ASN A 120 -7.59 -0.91 -9.11
C ASN A 120 -6.33 -0.93 -10.00
N ILE A 121 -5.25 -1.58 -9.53
CA ILE A 121 -4.08 -1.84 -10.37
C ILE A 121 -4.43 -2.92 -11.39
N THR A 122 -3.91 -2.79 -12.61
CA THR A 122 -4.12 -3.78 -13.68
C THR A 122 -2.79 -4.35 -14.17
N ASN A 123 -2.86 -5.21 -15.19
CA ASN A 123 -1.68 -5.69 -15.93
C ASN A 123 -0.71 -4.56 -16.33
N ARG A 124 -1.23 -3.38 -16.69
CA ARG A 124 -0.40 -2.22 -17.06
C ARG A 124 0.48 -1.78 -15.89
N GLY A 125 -0.08 -1.71 -14.69
CA GLY A 125 0.67 -1.35 -13.49
C GLY A 125 1.70 -2.42 -13.11
N VAL A 126 1.35 -3.71 -13.25
CA VAL A 126 2.26 -4.83 -12.96
C VAL A 126 3.52 -4.80 -13.82
N VAL A 127 3.41 -4.47 -15.11
CA VAL A 127 4.59 -4.34 -16.00
C VAL A 127 5.58 -3.30 -15.46
N LYS A 128 5.09 -2.15 -15.00
CA LYS A 128 5.96 -1.10 -14.46
C LYS A 128 6.55 -1.49 -13.09
N ILE A 129 5.77 -2.17 -12.24
CA ILE A 129 6.27 -2.74 -10.98
C ILE A 129 7.38 -3.76 -11.25
N LYS A 130 7.20 -4.64 -12.24
CA LYS A 130 8.23 -5.61 -12.68
C LYS A 130 9.52 -4.87 -13.02
N ASP A 131 9.45 -3.88 -13.91
CA ASP A 131 10.64 -3.16 -14.38
C ASP A 131 11.45 -2.54 -13.25
N VAL A 132 10.79 -1.97 -12.23
CA VAL A 132 11.50 -1.42 -11.07
C VAL A 132 12.07 -2.50 -10.15
N LEU A 133 11.36 -3.60 -9.96
CA LEU A 133 11.83 -4.70 -9.10
C LEU A 133 13.02 -5.45 -9.70
N ILE A 134 13.16 -5.53 -11.02
CA ILE A 134 14.27 -6.25 -11.68
C ILE A 134 15.43 -5.34 -12.09
N SER A 135 15.22 -4.01 -12.21
CA SER A 135 16.27 -3.10 -12.69
C SER A 135 17.32 -2.75 -11.64
N ASN A 136 16.96 -2.72 -10.35
CA ASN A 136 17.85 -2.31 -9.28
C ASN A 136 17.57 -3.08 -7.98
N PRO A 137 18.55 -3.22 -7.08
CA PRO A 137 18.29 -3.70 -5.72
C PRO A 137 17.28 -2.79 -5.01
N THR A 138 16.14 -3.37 -4.62
CA THR A 138 15.09 -2.70 -3.85
C THR A 138 15.09 -3.19 -2.40
N SER A 139 14.55 -2.41 -1.48
CA SER A 139 14.31 -2.85 -0.11
C SER A 139 13.05 -3.70 0.04
N ILE A 140 12.17 -3.73 -0.97
CA ILE A 140 10.92 -4.47 -0.96
C ILE A 140 11.20 -5.96 -0.76
N ARG A 141 10.55 -6.53 0.26
CA ARG A 141 10.52 -7.95 0.61
C ARG A 141 9.13 -8.54 0.40
N PHE A 142 8.09 -7.76 0.65
CA PHE A 142 6.71 -8.19 0.45
C PHE A 142 5.94 -7.16 -0.35
N LEU A 143 5.27 -7.66 -1.38
CA LEU A 143 4.35 -6.88 -2.21
C LEU A 143 2.99 -7.55 -2.15
N ASP A 144 1.96 -6.79 -1.79
CA ASP A 144 0.60 -7.28 -1.73
C ASP A 144 -0.25 -6.59 -2.81
N LEU A 145 -0.69 -7.39 -3.78
CA LEU A 145 -1.48 -6.98 -4.93
C LEU A 145 -2.86 -7.64 -4.92
N ARG A 146 -3.29 -8.23 -3.81
CA ARG A 146 -4.56 -8.95 -3.70
C ARG A 146 -5.75 -8.11 -4.15
N SER A 147 -6.82 -8.78 -4.57
CA SER A 147 -8.10 -8.15 -4.92
C SER A 147 -7.99 -7.04 -5.98
N ASN A 148 -6.97 -7.11 -6.85
CA ASN A 148 -6.89 -6.29 -8.04
C ASN A 148 -7.30 -7.15 -9.24
N GLU A 149 -8.61 -7.21 -9.52
CA GLU A 149 -9.18 -8.08 -10.56
C GLU A 149 -8.61 -7.82 -11.97
N GLY A 150 -8.14 -6.59 -12.22
CA GLY A 150 -7.47 -6.20 -13.48
C GLY A 150 -6.09 -6.82 -13.68
N ILE A 151 -5.53 -7.50 -12.67
CA ILE A 151 -4.33 -8.34 -12.79
C ILE A 151 -4.79 -9.72 -13.23
N THR A 152 -4.58 -10.03 -14.51
CA THR A 152 -5.03 -11.28 -15.13
C THR A 152 -3.85 -12.15 -15.57
N ASP A 153 -4.14 -13.28 -16.23
CA ASP A 153 -3.12 -14.19 -16.78
C ASP A 153 -2.10 -13.49 -17.71
N SER A 154 -2.44 -12.32 -18.27
CA SER A 154 -1.49 -11.48 -19.03
C SER A 154 -0.31 -10.96 -18.21
N SER A 155 -0.41 -10.94 -16.88
CA SER A 155 0.68 -10.55 -15.98
C SER A 155 1.61 -11.70 -15.58
N VAL A 156 1.28 -12.96 -15.92
CA VAL A 156 2.06 -14.12 -15.46
C VAL A 156 3.51 -14.06 -15.92
N GLU A 157 3.78 -13.69 -17.16
CA GLU A 157 5.14 -13.54 -17.67
C GLU A 157 5.94 -12.50 -16.86
N ALA A 158 5.31 -11.38 -16.49
CA ALA A 158 5.95 -10.37 -15.66
C ALA A 158 6.35 -10.92 -14.28
N PHE A 159 5.49 -11.74 -13.67
CA PHE A 159 5.80 -12.39 -12.40
C PHE A 159 6.90 -13.46 -12.51
N LEU A 160 6.95 -14.20 -13.63
CA LEU A 160 8.04 -15.14 -13.93
C LEU A 160 9.39 -14.42 -14.05
N GLU A 161 9.42 -13.29 -14.77
CA GLU A 161 10.63 -12.46 -14.87
C GLU A 161 11.08 -11.93 -13.49
N ILE A 162 10.13 -11.53 -12.62
CA ILE A 162 10.44 -11.14 -11.24
C ILE A 162 11.07 -12.33 -10.49
N ALA A 163 10.48 -13.52 -10.57
CA ALA A 163 10.99 -14.70 -9.88
C ALA A 163 12.43 -15.08 -10.29
N GLU A 164 12.76 -14.89 -11.58
CA GLU A 164 14.07 -15.19 -12.12
C GLU A 164 15.12 -14.14 -11.72
N LYS A 165 14.78 -12.86 -11.91
CA LYS A 165 15.76 -11.76 -11.87
C LYS A 165 15.83 -11.06 -10.51
N ASN A 166 14.70 -10.91 -9.81
CA ASN A 166 14.69 -10.22 -8.53
C ASN A 166 15.28 -11.10 -7.42
N LYS A 167 16.12 -10.50 -6.56
CA LYS A 167 16.82 -11.19 -5.45
C LYS A 167 16.43 -10.66 -4.07
N THR A 168 15.42 -9.79 -4.00
CA THR A 168 15.05 -9.06 -2.79
C THR A 168 13.66 -9.44 -2.29
N LEU A 169 12.69 -9.56 -3.19
CA LEU A 169 11.33 -9.98 -2.91
C LEU A 169 11.33 -11.39 -2.33
N SER A 170 10.68 -11.53 -1.19
CA SER A 170 10.52 -12.79 -0.46
C SER A 170 9.11 -13.34 -0.62
N GLY A 171 8.11 -12.48 -0.82
CA GLY A 171 6.73 -12.88 -1.05
C GLY A 171 5.91 -11.88 -1.85
N CYS A 172 4.95 -12.42 -2.62
CA CYS A 172 3.98 -11.65 -3.38
C CYS A 172 2.58 -12.22 -3.18
N TYR A 173 1.63 -11.40 -2.73
CA TYR A 173 0.25 -11.80 -2.49
C TYR A 173 -0.62 -11.42 -3.69
N LEU A 174 -1.37 -12.38 -4.22
CA LEU A 174 -2.11 -12.28 -5.48
C LEU A 174 -3.53 -12.88 -5.39
N ASP A 175 -3.97 -13.31 -4.20
CA ASP A 175 -5.36 -13.71 -3.94
C ASP A 175 -6.38 -12.69 -4.45
N GLY A 176 -7.45 -13.15 -5.09
CA GLY A 176 -8.51 -12.26 -5.59
C GLY A 176 -8.13 -11.42 -6.80
N CYS A 177 -6.97 -11.64 -7.42
CA CYS A 177 -6.67 -11.15 -8.77
C CYS A 177 -7.42 -11.99 -9.82
N GLY A 178 -7.56 -11.46 -11.04
CA GLY A 178 -8.12 -12.16 -12.20
C GLY A 178 -7.21 -13.24 -12.80
N LEU A 179 -6.34 -13.84 -11.99
CA LEU A 179 -5.42 -14.91 -12.35
C LEU A 179 -6.20 -16.23 -12.38
N ALA A 180 -6.24 -16.86 -13.55
CA ALA A 180 -7.03 -18.05 -13.81
C ALA A 180 -6.09 -19.25 -14.04
N ARG A 181 -5.91 -19.65 -15.30
CA ARG A 181 -5.27 -20.93 -15.66
C ARG A 181 -3.75 -20.83 -15.58
N GLU A 182 -3.20 -19.69 -15.98
CA GLU A 182 -1.76 -19.49 -16.13
C GLU A 182 -1.06 -19.26 -14.78
N SER A 183 -1.80 -18.94 -13.72
CA SER A 183 -1.30 -18.82 -12.34
C SER A 183 -0.53 -20.04 -11.84
N LYS A 184 -0.87 -21.24 -12.35
CA LYS A 184 -0.19 -22.51 -12.04
C LYS A 184 1.25 -22.56 -12.53
N LYS A 185 1.63 -21.70 -13.48
CA LYS A 185 3.00 -21.60 -14.00
C LYS A 185 3.94 -20.87 -13.05
N LEU A 186 3.39 -20.09 -12.11
CA LEU A 186 4.23 -19.39 -11.14
C LEU A 186 5.05 -20.42 -10.35
N PRO A 187 6.38 -20.24 -10.27
CA PRO A 187 7.25 -21.22 -9.64
C PRO A 187 6.83 -21.42 -8.19
N GLY A 188 6.91 -22.66 -7.71
CA GLY A 188 6.79 -22.94 -6.28
C GLY A 188 7.87 -22.20 -5.47
N ALA A 189 7.82 -22.32 -4.14
CA ALA A 189 8.76 -21.66 -3.24
C ALA A 189 10.21 -22.12 -3.45
N GLN A 190 10.93 -21.52 -4.41
CA GLN A 190 12.38 -21.66 -4.56
C GLN A 190 13.11 -20.32 -4.27
N SER A 191 12.46 -19.17 -4.48
CA SER A 191 13.01 -17.83 -4.14
C SER A 191 11.96 -16.83 -3.65
N ILE A 192 10.75 -16.86 -4.21
CA ILE A 192 9.63 -15.98 -3.85
C ILE A 192 8.43 -16.84 -3.46
N GLN A 193 7.78 -16.52 -2.34
CA GLN A 193 6.52 -17.14 -1.94
C GLN A 193 5.35 -16.45 -2.63
N TRP A 194 4.61 -17.19 -3.45
CA TRP A 194 3.40 -16.70 -4.11
C TRP A 194 2.16 -17.12 -3.32
N TYR A 195 1.39 -16.15 -2.84
CA TYR A 195 0.16 -16.40 -2.09
C TYR A 195 -1.04 -16.21 -3.02
N LEU A 196 -1.58 -17.35 -3.46
CA LEU A 196 -2.73 -17.48 -4.35
C LEU A 196 -3.65 -18.56 -3.79
N HIS A 197 -4.95 -18.29 -3.76
CA HIS A 197 -5.96 -19.29 -3.45
C HIS A 197 -5.94 -20.29 -4.58
N LYS A 198 -5.66 -21.55 -4.22
CA LYS A 198 -5.91 -22.67 -5.13
C LYS A 198 -7.42 -22.73 -5.32
N ASN A 199 -7.93 -22.20 -6.43
CA ASN A 199 -9.23 -22.60 -6.93
C ASN A 199 -9.11 -24.10 -7.26
N THR A 200 -9.49 -24.91 -6.27
CA THR A 200 -9.66 -26.37 -6.36
C THR A 200 -10.63 -26.73 -7.47
#